data_AF-A0A0C9RUK8-F1
#
_entry.id   AF-A0A0C9RUK8-F1
#
_cell.length_a   1.000
_cell.length_b   1.000
_cell.length_c   1.000
_cell.angle_alpha   90.00
_cell.angle_beta   90.00
_cell.angle_gamma   90.00
#
_symmetry.space_group_name_H-M   'P 1'
#
loop_
_entity.id
_entity.type
_entity.pdbx_description
1 polymer ?
#
loop_
_entity_poly.entity_id
_entity_poly.type
_entity_poly.pdbx_seq_one_letter_code
_entity_poly.pdbx_strand_id
1 'polypeptide(L)'
;GETRAANIPNGEMPSSDTQDLVAELEQRQQQLLERLNHLRKLVENIKTSQPSKQQDSAGMVSAQVAAVSTSVPTAAGKKSGSLVDIVVSASPDNPPWSLWPLRRLLSREKRVLLSCHTHSSVSELPSSLASLAAGPEKGISAAPRTSYDLALTLVWKQVDQDCEVMVSPLLQAAILGEVNLIRYLGRLLSPSYEAADAASATEVDHWLSLAHHGLIHGKNKEQQAVLKALNAQLGKTSYVLGSAPGLADIALWSALLQTNLSSGAPSNVKKWLKALATDPLFELPTCDASRVVLE
;
A
#
# COMPACT_ATOMS: atom_id res chain seq x y z
N GLY A 1 -5.28 13.16 -90.55
CA GLY A 1 -6.51 13.41 -89.78
C GLY A 1 -6.73 12.21 -88.90
N GLU A 2 -7.21 12.31 -87.67
CA GLU A 2 -7.92 13.40 -87.01
C GLU A 2 -7.60 13.33 -85.51
N THR A 3 -7.52 14.51 -84.92
CA THR A 3 -7.51 14.83 -83.49
C THR A 3 -8.75 14.28 -82.79
N ARG A 4 -8.58 13.67 -81.61
CA ARG A 4 -9.68 13.47 -80.66
C ARG A 4 -9.26 13.94 -79.28
N ALA A 5 -9.73 15.13 -78.94
CA ALA A 5 -9.56 15.80 -77.66
C ALA A 5 -10.26 15.01 -76.55
N ALA A 6 -9.53 14.73 -75.46
CA ALA A 6 -10.13 14.36 -74.19
C ALA A 6 -10.20 15.62 -73.32
N ASN A 7 -11.44 15.95 -73.01
CA ASN A 7 -11.93 17.11 -72.29
C ASN A 7 -11.39 17.12 -70.83
N ILE A 8 -10.84 18.23 -70.38
CA ILE A 8 -10.63 18.53 -68.95
C ILE A 8 -11.81 19.41 -68.51
N PRO A 9 -12.66 18.99 -67.57
CA PRO A 9 -13.41 19.90 -66.72
C PRO A 9 -12.71 20.00 -65.37
N ASN A 10 -12.15 21.17 -65.15
CA ASN A 10 -11.74 21.67 -63.85
C ASN A 10 -13.00 22.14 -63.09
N GLY A 11 -13.07 21.86 -61.79
CA GLY A 11 -13.87 22.64 -60.85
C GLY A 11 -15.16 21.99 -60.33
N GLU A 12 -15.08 21.41 -59.13
CA GLU A 12 -16.17 21.44 -58.14
C GLU A 12 -15.53 21.55 -56.75
N MET A 13 -15.82 22.66 -56.05
CA MET A 13 -15.42 22.90 -54.66
C MET A 13 -16.41 22.23 -53.71
N PRO A 14 -15.97 21.62 -52.60
CA PRO A 14 -16.83 21.35 -51.46
C PRO A 14 -16.71 22.52 -50.46
N SER A 15 -17.66 23.46 -50.46
CA SER A 15 -17.51 24.74 -49.73
C SER A 15 -18.69 25.13 -48.83
N SER A 16 -19.19 24.18 -48.03
CA SER A 16 -20.10 24.51 -46.92
C SER A 16 -19.75 23.65 -45.70
N ASP A 17 -19.86 22.33 -45.82
CA ASP A 17 -19.69 21.42 -44.68
C ASP A 17 -18.28 21.46 -44.06
N THR A 18 -17.25 21.64 -44.89
CA THR A 18 -15.86 21.74 -44.40
C THR A 18 -15.58 23.07 -43.71
N GLN A 19 -16.27 24.15 -44.10
CA GLN A 19 -16.12 25.45 -43.46
C GLN A 19 -16.82 25.47 -42.08
N ASP A 20 -17.98 24.82 -41.97
CA ASP A 20 -18.71 24.69 -40.71
C ASP A 20 -17.96 23.81 -39.70
N LEU A 21 -17.36 22.70 -40.15
CA LEU A 21 -16.50 21.84 -39.32
C LEU A 21 -15.23 22.56 -38.83
N VAL A 22 -14.63 23.40 -39.68
CA VAL A 22 -13.45 24.21 -39.29
C VAL A 22 -13.86 25.28 -38.28
N ALA A 23 -15.00 25.94 -38.47
CA ALA A 23 -15.50 26.94 -37.52
C ALA A 23 -15.84 26.33 -36.14
N GLU A 24 -16.46 25.14 -36.11
CA GLU A 24 -16.75 24.42 -34.86
C GLU A 24 -15.45 23.99 -34.14
N LEU A 25 -14.45 23.55 -34.89
CA LEU A 25 -13.12 23.22 -34.35
C LEU A 25 -12.41 24.45 -33.77
N GLU A 26 -12.46 25.59 -34.46
CA GLU A 26 -11.90 26.85 -33.98
C GLU A 26 -12.59 27.30 -32.69
N GLN A 27 -13.92 27.22 -32.61
CA GLN A 27 -14.67 27.55 -31.40
C GLN A 27 -14.26 26.65 -30.23
N ARG A 28 -14.09 25.34 -30.47
CA ARG A 28 -13.63 24.40 -29.44
C ARG A 28 -12.20 24.69 -28.98
N GLN A 29 -11.30 25.04 -29.90
CA GLN A 29 -9.94 25.44 -29.57
C GLN A 29 -9.91 26.73 -28.74
N GLN A 30 -10.74 27.70 -29.08
CA GLN A 30 -10.86 28.95 -28.33
C GLN A 30 -11.36 28.70 -26.90
N GLN A 31 -12.37 27.84 -26.73
CA GLN A 31 -12.89 27.47 -25.42
C GLN A 31 -11.85 26.75 -24.55
N LEU A 32 -11.01 25.91 -25.17
CA LEU A 32 -9.91 25.24 -24.49
C LEU A 32 -8.83 26.24 -24.03
N LEU A 33 -8.47 27.21 -24.87
CA LEU A 33 -7.52 28.27 -24.52
C LEU A 33 -8.01 29.15 -23.37
N GLU A 34 -9.30 29.48 -23.33
CA GLU A 34 -9.89 30.23 -22.21
C GLU A 34 -9.82 29.45 -20.90
N ARG A 35 -10.15 28.15 -20.93
CA ARG A 35 -10.05 27.27 -19.75
C ARG A 35 -8.61 27.16 -19.26
N LEU A 36 -7.64 27.03 -20.17
CA LEU A 36 -6.22 26.99 -19.81
C LEU A 36 -5.75 28.31 -19.19
N ASN A 37 -6.17 29.45 -19.72
CA ASN A 37 -5.85 30.75 -19.14
C ASN A 37 -6.50 30.95 -17.77
N HIS A 38 -7.72 30.46 -17.57
CA HIS A 38 -8.37 30.49 -16.27
C HIS A 38 -7.63 29.62 -15.25
N LEU A 39 -7.27 28.39 -15.62
CA LEU A 39 -6.48 27.49 -14.77
C LEU A 39 -5.11 28.08 -14.43
N ARG A 40 -4.42 28.70 -15.40
CA ARG A 40 -3.16 29.40 -15.16
C ARG A 40 -3.31 30.50 -14.12
N LYS A 41 -4.36 31.34 -14.23
CA LYS A 41 -4.63 32.40 -13.24
C LYS A 41 -4.89 31.83 -11.85
N LEU A 42 -5.62 30.71 -11.75
CA LEU A 42 -5.83 30.03 -10.46
C LEU A 42 -4.51 29.52 -9.86
N VAL A 43 -3.62 28.94 -10.67
CA VAL A 43 -2.29 28.49 -10.23
C VAL A 43 -1.40 29.66 -9.81
N GLU A 44 -1.41 30.77 -10.55
CA GLU A 44 -0.67 31.99 -10.16
C GLU A 44 -1.20 32.56 -8.84
N ASN A 45 -2.53 32.62 -8.65
CA ASN A 45 -3.14 33.05 -7.39
C ASN A 45 -2.78 32.15 -6.20
N ILE A 46 -2.73 30.84 -6.41
CA ILE A 46 -2.29 29.87 -5.40
C ILE A 46 -0.80 30.07 -5.07
N LYS A 47 0.04 30.33 -6.08
CA LYS A 47 1.48 30.59 -5.90
C LYS A 47 1.72 31.88 -5.09
N THR A 48 0.92 32.93 -5.29
CA THR A 48 0.97 34.16 -4.48
C THR A 48 0.40 34.02 -3.07
N SER A 49 -0.39 32.98 -2.79
CA SER A 49 -1.00 32.74 -1.48
C SER A 49 -0.11 31.93 -0.53
N GLN A 50 1.08 31.51 -0.97
CA GLN A 50 2.09 30.88 -0.12
C GLN A 50 3.14 31.91 0.33
N PRO A 51 3.42 32.08 1.64
CA PRO A 51 4.55 32.88 2.09
C PRO A 51 5.83 32.07 1.87
N SER A 52 6.51 32.29 0.75
CA SER A 52 7.87 31.78 0.53
C SER A 52 8.89 32.85 0.90
N LYS A 53 9.71 32.51 1.91
CA LYS A 53 10.96 33.21 2.21
C LYS A 53 11.85 33.21 0.97
N GLN A 54 12.35 34.38 0.62
CA GLN A 54 13.37 34.61 -0.39
C GLN A 54 14.67 33.84 -0.06
N GLN A 55 15.27 33.23 -1.08
CA GLN A 55 16.70 33.45 -1.34
C GLN A 55 17.03 33.19 -2.81
N ASP A 56 17.80 34.13 -3.36
CA ASP A 56 18.15 34.34 -4.76
C ASP A 56 19.08 33.28 -5.36
N SER A 57 18.99 33.05 -6.67
CA SER A 57 19.95 33.58 -7.66
C SER A 57 19.89 32.83 -9.00
N ALA A 58 20.03 33.61 -10.07
CA ALA A 58 19.93 33.23 -11.47
C ALA A 58 21.18 32.49 -11.99
N GLY A 59 21.00 31.57 -12.94
CA GLY A 59 22.10 30.95 -13.66
C GLY A 59 21.67 29.95 -14.74
N MET A 60 21.66 30.43 -15.99
CA MET A 60 21.79 29.74 -17.29
C MET A 60 21.36 28.27 -17.47
N VAL A 61 20.38 28.12 -18.36
CA VAL A 61 19.95 26.89 -19.04
C VAL A 61 21.09 26.23 -19.84
N SER A 62 21.32 24.94 -19.61
CA SER A 62 21.85 24.01 -20.60
C SER A 62 21.15 22.66 -20.46
N ALA A 63 20.65 22.15 -21.58
CA ALA A 63 19.79 20.99 -21.67
C ALA A 63 20.58 19.69 -21.50
N GLN A 64 20.20 18.87 -20.51
CA GLN A 64 20.50 17.44 -20.49
C GLN A 64 19.30 16.64 -19.99
N VAL A 65 19.03 15.59 -20.76
CA VAL A 65 18.01 14.54 -20.60
C VAL A 65 17.87 14.03 -19.16
N ALA A 66 16.70 14.21 -18.56
CA ALA A 66 16.38 13.72 -17.23
C ALA A 66 16.05 12.22 -17.27
N ALA A 67 17.00 11.40 -16.81
CA ALA A 67 16.70 10.08 -16.29
C ALA A 67 15.76 10.22 -15.10
N VAL A 68 14.64 9.51 -15.14
CA VAL A 68 13.66 9.43 -14.04
C VAL A 68 14.33 8.78 -12.84
N SER A 69 14.82 9.61 -11.92
CA SER A 69 15.27 9.17 -10.61
C SER A 69 14.05 9.09 -9.71
N THR A 70 13.55 7.87 -9.51
CA THR A 70 12.63 7.52 -8.43
C THR A 70 13.32 7.76 -7.10
N SER A 71 13.07 8.90 -6.46
CA SER A 71 13.52 9.15 -5.09
C SER A 71 12.70 8.29 -4.13
N VAL A 72 13.21 7.10 -3.83
CA VAL A 72 12.83 6.33 -2.64
C VAL A 72 13.26 7.17 -1.43
N PRO A 73 12.39 7.40 -0.43
CA PRO A 73 12.83 8.06 0.79
C PRO A 73 13.68 7.09 1.61
N THR A 74 14.99 7.14 1.42
CA THR A 74 15.98 6.54 2.31
C THR A 74 16.03 7.35 3.60
N ALA A 75 15.81 6.65 4.73
CA ALA A 75 15.76 7.24 6.06
C ALA A 75 17.16 7.60 6.58
N ALA A 76 17.34 8.82 7.11
CA ALA A 76 18.24 9.10 8.23
C ALA A 76 17.98 10.50 8.82
N GLY A 77 17.61 10.56 10.10
CA GLY A 77 18.10 11.61 10.99
C GLY A 77 17.59 13.05 10.82
N LYS A 78 16.27 13.26 10.71
CA LYS A 78 15.65 14.52 11.16
C LYS A 78 14.31 14.18 11.78
N LYS A 79 14.04 14.65 13.00
CA LYS A 79 12.69 14.67 13.58
C LYS A 79 11.84 15.60 12.72
N SER A 80 11.41 15.11 11.55
CA SER A 80 10.30 15.71 10.83
C SER A 80 9.07 15.33 11.65
N GLY A 81 8.54 16.29 12.42
CA GLY A 81 7.37 16.11 13.27
C GLY A 81 6.07 15.88 12.48
N SER A 82 6.13 15.20 11.33
CA SER A 82 4.96 14.84 10.55
C SER A 82 4.62 13.38 10.81
N LEU A 83 3.44 13.17 11.41
CA LEU A 83 2.78 11.87 11.49
C LEU A 83 2.81 11.17 10.12
N VAL A 84 3.30 9.94 10.07
CA VAL A 84 3.12 9.06 8.90
C VAL A 84 1.74 8.42 9.02
N ASP A 85 0.86 8.64 8.05
CA ASP A 85 -0.52 8.15 8.07
C ASP A 85 -0.70 7.04 7.03
N ILE A 86 -0.93 5.81 7.48
CA ILE A 86 -1.04 4.63 6.62
C ILE A 86 -2.45 4.08 6.73
N VAL A 87 -3.19 4.13 5.63
CA VAL A 87 -4.50 3.52 5.49
C VAL A 87 -4.35 2.18 4.79
N VAL A 88 -4.87 1.12 5.42
CA VAL A 88 -4.91 -0.24 4.89
C VAL A 88 -6.38 -0.60 4.66
N SER A 89 -6.77 -0.79 3.41
CA SER A 89 -8.10 -1.30 3.05
C SER A 89 -8.01 -2.80 2.81
N ALA A 90 -8.84 -3.60 3.49
CA ALA A 90 -8.83 -5.04 3.34
C ALA A 90 -10.24 -5.65 3.44
N SER A 91 -10.45 -6.74 2.72
CA SER A 91 -11.68 -7.52 2.80
C SER A 91 -11.72 -8.32 4.10
N PRO A 92 -12.86 -8.38 4.80
CA PRO A 92 -13.06 -9.28 5.93
C PRO A 92 -12.81 -10.76 5.60
N ASP A 93 -12.94 -11.14 4.32
CA ASP A 93 -12.69 -12.51 3.85
C ASP A 93 -11.19 -12.85 3.80
N ASN A 94 -10.33 -11.84 3.61
CA ASN A 94 -8.88 -11.97 3.54
C ASN A 94 -8.22 -10.95 4.50
N PRO A 95 -8.37 -11.15 5.82
CA PRO A 95 -7.88 -10.21 6.81
C PRO A 95 -6.34 -10.20 6.89
N PRO A 96 -5.69 -9.02 6.89
CA PRO A 96 -4.22 -8.90 6.90
C PRO A 96 -3.69 -9.09 8.33
N TRP A 97 -3.63 -10.34 8.80
CA TRP A 97 -3.20 -10.66 10.16
C TRP A 97 -1.80 -10.17 10.49
N SER A 98 -0.92 -10.01 9.49
CA SER A 98 0.44 -9.50 9.67
C SER A 98 0.50 -8.11 10.31
N LEU A 99 -0.58 -7.32 10.22
CA LEU A 99 -0.64 -5.98 10.77
C LEU A 99 -0.43 -5.96 12.30
N TRP A 100 -0.80 -7.02 13.02
CA TRP A 100 -0.67 -7.09 14.48
C TRP A 100 0.74 -7.27 14.99
N PRO A 101 1.49 -8.31 14.59
CA PRO A 101 2.87 -8.42 14.97
C PRO A 101 3.67 -7.20 14.48
N LEU A 102 3.39 -6.68 13.28
CA LEU A 102 4.07 -5.48 12.78
C LEU A 102 3.78 -4.24 13.62
N ARG A 103 2.53 -3.99 14.00
CA ARG A 103 2.17 -2.89 14.91
C ARG A 103 2.95 -3.00 16.21
N ARG A 104 3.01 -4.20 16.80
CA ARG A 104 3.73 -4.43 18.07
C ARG A 104 5.23 -4.18 17.95
N LEU A 105 5.85 -4.64 16.86
CA LEU A 105 7.27 -4.33 16.60
C LEU A 105 7.50 -2.84 16.48
N LEU A 106 6.68 -2.14 15.69
CA LEU A 106 6.79 -0.69 15.52
C LEU A 106 6.53 0.07 16.82
N SER A 107 5.63 -0.43 17.66
CA SER A 107 5.28 0.18 18.96
C SER A 107 6.41 0.08 20.00
N ARG A 108 7.44 -0.75 19.77
CA ARG A 108 8.65 -0.79 20.61
C ARG A 108 9.55 0.41 20.39
N GLU A 109 9.46 1.05 19.23
CA GLU A 109 10.36 2.14 18.81
C GLU A 109 9.63 3.47 18.57
N LYS A 110 8.32 3.41 18.28
CA LYS A 110 7.50 4.55 17.84
C LYS A 110 6.16 4.55 18.55
N ARG A 111 5.54 5.73 18.68
CA ARG A 111 4.16 5.84 19.16
C ARG A 111 3.21 5.55 18.00
N VAL A 112 2.60 4.37 18.02
CA VAL A 112 1.72 3.88 16.94
C VAL A 112 0.25 3.92 17.35
N LEU A 113 -0.51 4.79 16.69
CA LEU A 113 -1.97 4.81 16.75
C LEU A 113 -2.51 3.75 15.81
N LEU A 114 -3.45 2.93 16.28
CA LEU A 114 -4.25 2.07 15.41
C LEU A 114 -5.71 2.47 15.49
N SER A 115 -6.31 2.77 14.35
CA SER A 115 -7.76 2.90 14.22
C SER A 115 -8.28 1.81 13.29
N CYS A 116 -9.51 1.37 13.54
CA CYS A 116 -10.20 0.44 12.68
C CYS A 116 -11.57 1.01 12.33
N HIS A 117 -11.92 0.95 11.05
CA HIS A 117 -13.20 1.42 10.53
C HIS A 117 -13.83 0.35 9.64
N THR A 118 -15.14 0.39 9.51
CA THR A 118 -15.90 -0.48 8.61
C THR A 118 -16.53 0.40 7.54
N HIS A 119 -16.24 0.11 6.27
CA HIS A 119 -16.80 0.79 5.12
C HIS A 119 -18.20 0.23 4.81
N SER A 120 -19.07 1.05 4.21
CA SER A 120 -20.46 0.68 3.89
C SER A 120 -20.59 -0.51 2.93
N SER A 121 -19.53 -0.86 2.21
CA SER A 121 -19.48 -2.06 1.36
C SER A 121 -19.52 -3.37 2.13
N VAL A 122 -19.25 -3.35 3.45
CA VAL A 122 -19.26 -4.52 4.32
C VAL A 122 -20.53 -4.46 5.17
N SER A 123 -21.44 -5.42 4.98
CA SER A 123 -22.73 -5.45 5.69
C SER A 123 -22.56 -5.84 7.16
N GLU A 124 -21.75 -6.87 7.43
CA GLU A 124 -21.50 -7.38 8.77
C GLU A 124 -20.04 -7.82 8.89
N LEU A 125 -19.41 -7.49 10.02
CA LEU A 125 -18.05 -7.92 10.32
C LEU A 125 -18.09 -9.14 11.24
N PRO A 126 -17.38 -10.25 10.92
CA PRO A 126 -17.30 -11.42 11.79
C PRO A 126 -16.88 -11.03 13.22
N SER A 127 -17.44 -11.70 14.23
CA SER A 127 -17.18 -11.38 15.64
C SER A 127 -15.71 -11.46 16.04
N SER A 128 -14.96 -12.37 15.40
CA SER A 128 -13.49 -12.50 15.54
C SER A 128 -12.71 -11.28 15.03
N LEU A 129 -13.27 -10.54 14.07
CA LEU A 129 -12.72 -9.28 13.55
C LEU A 129 -13.37 -8.06 14.22
N ALA A 130 -14.54 -8.20 14.84
CA ALA A 130 -15.17 -7.13 15.60
C ALA A 130 -14.39 -6.79 16.88
N SER A 131 -13.83 -7.79 17.57
CA SER A 131 -12.87 -7.59 18.67
C SER A 131 -11.63 -6.80 18.22
N LEU A 132 -11.22 -7.05 16.98
CA LEU A 132 -10.10 -6.42 16.31
C LEU A 132 -10.39 -4.96 15.94
N ALA A 133 -11.63 -4.68 15.54
CA ALA A 133 -12.12 -3.35 15.25
C ALA A 133 -12.35 -2.49 16.51
N ALA A 134 -12.61 -3.13 17.66
CA ALA A 134 -12.84 -2.43 18.92
C ALA A 134 -11.58 -1.72 19.44
N GLY A 135 -10.38 -2.20 19.06
CA GLY A 135 -9.09 -1.63 19.46
C GLY A 135 -8.81 -1.68 20.97
N PRO A 136 -7.54 -1.63 21.40
CA PRO A 136 -7.20 -1.55 22.83
C PRO A 136 -7.52 -0.18 23.47
N GLU A 137 -7.90 0.84 22.69
CA GLU A 137 -7.96 2.24 23.14
C GLU A 137 -9.37 2.83 23.22
N LYS A 138 -10.40 2.00 23.31
CA LYS A 138 -11.79 2.48 23.47
C LYS A 138 -12.09 3.20 24.81
N GLY A 139 -11.10 3.44 25.66
CA GLY A 139 -11.33 3.95 27.02
C GLY A 139 -10.24 4.86 27.62
N ILE A 140 -9.33 5.45 26.85
CA ILE A 140 -8.37 6.42 27.40
C ILE A 140 -8.32 7.61 26.45
N SER A 141 -8.58 8.80 27.00
CA SER A 141 -8.53 10.11 26.33
C SER A 141 -7.46 10.13 25.23
N ALA A 142 -7.90 9.97 23.97
CA ALA A 142 -7.01 9.82 22.84
C ALA A 142 -6.16 11.08 22.73
N ALA A 143 -4.85 10.93 22.99
CA ALA A 143 -3.91 12.01 22.78
C ALA A 143 -4.07 12.54 21.33
N PRO A 144 -3.89 13.85 21.09
CA PRO A 144 -4.10 14.42 19.76
C PRO A 144 -3.26 13.67 18.72
N ARG A 145 -3.76 13.45 17.49
CA ARG A 145 -3.03 12.66 16.44
C ARG A 145 -1.58 13.13 16.23
N THR A 146 -1.26 14.38 16.54
CA THR A 146 0.07 14.99 16.51
C THR A 146 1.06 14.43 17.56
N SER A 147 0.57 13.68 18.55
CA SER A 147 1.40 12.99 19.54
C SER A 147 1.84 11.60 19.12
N TYR A 148 1.46 11.13 17.93
CA TYR A 148 1.88 9.84 17.40
C TYR A 148 2.90 10.04 16.29
N ASP A 149 3.80 9.07 16.14
CA ASP A 149 4.81 9.08 15.08
C ASP A 149 4.27 8.35 13.83
N LEU A 150 3.37 7.39 14.05
CA LEU A 150 2.73 6.57 13.02
C LEU A 150 1.25 6.37 13.35
N ALA A 151 0.38 6.59 12.36
CA ALA A 151 -1.02 6.18 12.40
C ALA A 151 -1.24 5.04 11.41
N LEU A 152 -1.80 3.94 11.90
CA LEU A 152 -2.25 2.80 11.12
C LEU A 152 -3.78 2.78 11.15
N THR A 153 -4.41 2.94 10.01
CA THR A 153 -5.86 2.93 9.89
C THR A 153 -6.28 1.73 9.05
N LEU A 154 -6.88 0.72 9.70
CA LEU A 154 -7.45 -0.44 9.00
C LEU A 154 -8.90 -0.13 8.62
N VAL A 155 -9.23 -0.25 7.35
CA VAL A 155 -10.58 -0.06 6.83
C VAL A 155 -11.06 -1.39 6.26
N TRP A 156 -12.04 -2.00 6.92
CA TRP A 156 -12.75 -3.15 6.38
C TRP A 156 -13.61 -2.70 5.21
N LYS A 157 -13.21 -3.09 4.00
CA LYS A 157 -13.83 -2.70 2.73
C LYS A 157 -13.81 -3.91 1.82
N GLN A 158 -14.87 -4.09 1.02
CA GLN A 158 -14.86 -5.16 0.03
C GLN A 158 -13.90 -4.77 -1.11
N VAL A 159 -12.67 -5.27 -1.00
CA VAL A 159 -11.62 -5.19 -2.01
C VAL A 159 -11.34 -6.61 -2.53
N ASP A 160 -10.50 -6.71 -3.54
CA ASP A 160 -10.06 -8.01 -4.06
C ASP A 160 -9.24 -8.79 -3.01
N GLN A 161 -8.70 -9.94 -3.40
CA GLN A 161 -7.95 -10.82 -2.49
C GLN A 161 -6.75 -10.12 -1.83
N ASP A 162 -6.17 -9.12 -2.48
CA ASP A 162 -5.07 -8.32 -1.95
C ASP A 162 -5.55 -7.05 -1.25
N CYS A 163 -4.96 -6.74 -0.08
CA CYS A 163 -5.21 -5.47 0.59
C CYS A 163 -4.57 -4.30 -0.16
N GLU A 164 -5.19 -3.12 -0.03
CA GLU A 164 -4.72 -1.87 -0.63
C GLU A 164 -4.14 -0.97 0.46
N VAL A 165 -2.92 -0.46 0.26
CA VAL A 165 -2.23 0.37 1.25
C VAL A 165 -1.94 1.75 0.68
N MET A 166 -2.24 2.78 1.46
CA MET A 166 -2.06 4.19 1.11
C MET A 166 -1.34 4.93 2.24
N VAL A 167 -0.13 5.40 1.97
CA VAL A 167 0.77 6.05 2.96
C VAL A 167 0.68 7.58 2.90
N SER A 168 0.10 8.12 1.83
CA SER A 168 -0.34 9.51 1.74
C SER A 168 -1.29 9.65 0.54
N PRO A 169 -2.59 9.95 0.74
CA PRO A 169 -3.58 9.98 -0.34
C PRO A 169 -3.30 10.98 -1.46
N LEU A 170 -2.47 12.00 -1.20
CA LEU A 170 -2.26 13.12 -2.10
C LEU A 170 -1.17 12.87 -3.17
N LEU A 171 -0.30 11.87 -2.98
CA LEU A 171 0.94 11.77 -3.75
C LEU A 171 1.29 10.37 -4.27
N GLN A 172 0.55 9.32 -3.87
CA GLN A 172 0.99 7.94 -4.11
C GLN A 172 -0.11 7.05 -4.71
N ALA A 173 0.31 6.18 -5.63
CA ALA A 173 -0.48 5.04 -6.04
C ALA A 173 -0.62 4.05 -4.89
N ALA A 174 -1.75 3.35 -4.84
CA ALA A 174 -1.98 2.32 -3.82
C ALA A 174 -0.96 1.19 -3.95
N ILE A 175 -0.38 0.79 -2.83
CA ILE A 175 0.48 -0.40 -2.74
C ILE A 175 -0.45 -1.59 -2.54
N LEU A 176 -0.39 -2.57 -3.44
CA LEU A 176 -1.23 -3.76 -3.38
C LEU A 176 -0.51 -4.94 -2.73
N GLY A 177 -1.25 -5.73 -1.96
CA GLY A 177 -0.80 -7.00 -1.40
C GLY A 177 -0.16 -6.87 -0.03
N GLU A 178 -0.52 -7.79 0.86
CA GLU A 178 -0.08 -7.77 2.25
C GLU A 178 1.45 -7.88 2.37
N VAL A 179 2.12 -8.64 1.50
CA VAL A 179 3.57 -8.75 1.56
C VAL A 179 4.29 -7.44 1.27
N ASN A 180 3.69 -6.55 0.47
CA ASN A 180 4.23 -5.22 0.23
C ASN A 180 3.98 -4.28 1.42
N LEU A 181 2.85 -4.45 2.13
CA LEU A 181 2.64 -3.84 3.44
C LEU A 181 3.74 -4.27 4.43
N ILE A 182 4.01 -5.58 4.51
CA ILE A 182 5.04 -6.14 5.40
C ILE A 182 6.42 -5.55 5.09
N ARG A 183 6.80 -5.47 3.80
CA ARG A 183 8.05 -4.81 3.39
C ARG A 183 8.09 -3.35 3.78
N TYR A 184 7.01 -2.62 3.49
CA TYR A 184 6.92 -1.19 3.80
C TYR A 184 7.09 -0.94 5.30
N LEU A 185 6.33 -1.64 6.14
CA LEU A 185 6.43 -1.53 7.59
C LEU A 185 7.77 -2.05 8.13
N GLY A 186 8.33 -3.10 7.52
CA GLY A 186 9.66 -3.62 7.84
C GLY A 186 10.78 -2.61 7.57
N ARG A 187 10.61 -1.72 6.58
CA ARG A 187 11.55 -0.60 6.35
C ARG A 187 11.44 0.50 7.40
N LEU A 188 10.34 0.57 8.14
CA LEU A 188 10.16 1.51 9.22
C LEU A 188 10.75 1.02 10.56
N LEU A 189 11.22 -0.22 10.67
CA LEU A 189 11.90 -0.73 11.86
C LEU A 189 13.34 -0.21 11.97
N SER A 190 13.93 -0.27 13.16
CA SER A 190 15.30 0.17 13.43
C SER A 190 16.09 -0.93 14.16
N PRO A 191 16.94 -1.70 13.47
CA PRO A 191 17.30 -1.56 12.06
C PRO A 191 16.18 -1.98 11.10
N SER A 192 16.18 -1.40 9.90
CA SER A 192 15.33 -1.88 8.80
C SER A 192 15.73 -3.30 8.43
N TYR A 193 14.79 -4.11 7.92
CA TYR A 193 15.11 -5.47 7.46
C TYR A 193 16.13 -5.49 6.31
N GLU A 194 16.27 -4.39 5.56
CA GLU A 194 17.25 -4.23 4.50
C GLU A 194 18.63 -3.76 5.02
N ALA A 195 18.74 -3.41 6.30
CA ALA A 195 19.97 -2.84 6.86
C ALA A 195 21.07 -3.88 7.17
N ALA A 196 20.76 -5.17 7.13
CA ALA A 196 21.74 -6.24 7.33
C ALA A 196 22.65 -6.40 6.10
N ASP A 197 22.29 -7.29 5.18
CA ASP A 197 22.97 -7.51 3.91
C ASP A 197 21.97 -7.90 2.82
N ALA A 198 22.38 -7.78 1.56
CA ALA A 198 21.53 -8.02 0.40
C ALA A 198 21.06 -9.48 0.30
N ALA A 199 21.87 -10.46 0.74
CA ALA A 199 21.48 -11.86 0.70
C ALA A 199 20.40 -12.14 1.73
N SER A 200 20.56 -11.68 2.97
CA SER A 200 19.54 -11.80 4.03
C SER A 200 18.22 -11.15 3.63
N ALA A 201 18.25 -9.94 3.06
CA ALA A 201 17.04 -9.27 2.58
C ALA A 201 16.35 -10.05 1.44
N THR A 202 17.14 -10.64 0.53
CA THR A 202 16.63 -11.48 -0.57
C THR A 202 15.98 -12.76 -0.05
N GLU A 203 16.53 -13.38 1.00
CA GLU A 203 15.93 -14.56 1.63
C GLU A 203 14.58 -14.23 2.27
N VAL A 204 14.48 -13.08 2.96
CA VAL A 204 13.18 -12.59 3.46
C VAL A 204 12.20 -12.43 2.31
N ASP A 205 12.60 -11.76 1.24
CA ASP A 205 11.75 -11.50 0.07
C ASP A 205 11.33 -12.78 -0.67
N HIS A 206 12.18 -13.80 -0.67
CA HIS A 206 11.85 -15.13 -1.19
C HIS A 206 10.65 -15.73 -0.43
N TRP A 207 10.71 -15.76 0.89
CA TRP A 207 9.62 -16.31 1.71
C TRP A 207 8.34 -15.48 1.65
N LEU A 208 8.45 -14.14 1.60
CA LEU A 208 7.31 -13.27 1.34
C LEU A 208 6.66 -13.60 -0.01
N SER A 209 7.48 -13.82 -1.05
CA SER A 209 6.97 -14.17 -2.38
C SER A 209 6.26 -15.52 -2.39
N LEU A 210 6.75 -16.51 -1.63
CA LEU A 210 6.08 -17.81 -1.46
C LEU A 210 4.77 -17.68 -0.67
N ALA A 211 4.71 -16.82 0.35
CA ALA A 211 3.48 -16.56 1.09
C ALA A 211 2.40 -15.96 0.18
N HIS A 212 2.75 -14.94 -0.61
CA HIS A 212 1.80 -14.28 -1.50
C HIS A 212 1.38 -15.17 -2.67
N HIS A 213 2.32 -15.61 -3.52
CA HIS A 213 1.97 -16.33 -4.74
C HIS A 213 1.61 -17.80 -4.49
N GLY A 214 2.24 -18.43 -3.50
CA GLY A 214 2.12 -19.88 -3.29
C GLY A 214 1.09 -20.29 -2.24
N LEU A 215 0.84 -19.45 -1.22
CA LEU A 215 -0.20 -19.73 -0.23
C LEU A 215 -1.49 -18.97 -0.54
N ILE A 216 -1.45 -17.64 -0.56
CA ILE A 216 -2.63 -16.78 -0.71
C ILE A 216 -3.25 -16.95 -2.10
N HIS A 217 -2.47 -16.73 -3.15
CA HIS A 217 -2.93 -16.84 -4.55
C HIS A 217 -2.75 -18.23 -5.16
N GLY A 218 -2.05 -19.11 -4.44
CA GLY A 218 -1.72 -20.45 -4.93
C GLY A 218 -2.89 -21.41 -4.80
N LYS A 219 -2.95 -22.39 -5.72
CA LYS A 219 -3.89 -23.52 -5.63
C LYS A 219 -3.29 -24.66 -4.81
N ASN A 220 -4.07 -25.72 -4.59
CA ASN A 220 -3.66 -26.90 -3.82
C ASN A 220 -2.22 -27.37 -4.09
N LYS A 221 -1.80 -27.48 -5.37
CA LYS A 221 -0.44 -27.95 -5.70
C LYS A 221 0.65 -26.99 -5.22
N GLU A 222 0.47 -25.69 -5.41
CA GLU A 222 1.42 -24.64 -5.02
C GLU A 222 1.45 -24.52 -3.49
N GLN A 223 0.28 -24.52 -2.86
CA GLN A 223 0.14 -24.50 -1.40
C GLN A 223 0.87 -25.68 -0.75
N GLN A 224 0.69 -26.90 -1.26
CA GLN A 224 1.40 -28.09 -0.77
C GLN A 224 2.91 -28.00 -1.01
N ALA A 225 3.35 -27.42 -2.13
CA ALA A 225 4.77 -27.22 -2.40
C ALA A 225 5.41 -26.25 -1.40
N VAL A 226 4.74 -25.12 -1.11
CA VAL A 226 5.21 -24.15 -0.10
C VAL A 226 5.20 -24.76 1.29
N LEU A 227 4.14 -25.47 1.69
CA LEU A 227 4.08 -26.17 2.98
C LEU A 227 5.22 -27.18 3.15
N LYS A 228 5.56 -27.91 2.08
CA LYS A 228 6.69 -28.85 2.09
C LYS A 228 8.03 -28.13 2.26
N ALA A 229 8.24 -27.03 1.53
CA ALA A 229 9.45 -26.22 1.63
C ALA A 229 9.60 -25.61 3.03
N LEU A 230 8.53 -25.02 3.56
CA LEU A 230 8.47 -24.45 4.90
C LEU A 230 8.74 -25.51 5.98
N ASN A 231 8.13 -26.69 5.87
CA ASN A 231 8.35 -27.78 6.83
C ASN A 231 9.81 -28.26 6.83
N ALA A 232 10.45 -28.32 5.65
CA ALA A 232 11.85 -28.68 5.54
C ALA A 232 12.77 -27.61 6.14
N GLN A 233 12.45 -26.32 5.95
CA GLN A 233 13.19 -25.21 6.54
C GLN A 233 13.09 -25.22 8.07
N LEU A 234 11.89 -25.33 8.62
CA LEU A 234 11.63 -25.42 10.07
C LEU A 234 12.11 -26.72 10.72
N GLY A 235 12.56 -27.69 9.92
CA GLY A 235 13.29 -28.85 10.43
C GLY A 235 14.75 -28.53 10.82
N LYS A 236 15.29 -27.41 10.31
CA LYS A 236 16.67 -26.96 10.52
C LYS A 236 16.76 -25.82 11.53
N THR A 237 15.79 -24.93 11.51
CA THR A 237 15.76 -23.71 12.34
C THR A 237 14.45 -23.61 13.12
N SER A 238 14.46 -22.88 14.24
CA SER A 238 13.27 -22.71 15.08
C SER A 238 12.22 -21.78 14.44
N TYR A 239 12.70 -20.78 13.69
CA TYR A 239 11.92 -19.84 12.90
C TYR A 239 12.44 -19.83 11.47
N VAL A 240 11.72 -19.22 10.53
CA VAL A 240 11.96 -19.42 9.09
C VAL A 240 13.39 -19.10 8.67
N LEU A 241 13.98 -18.00 9.18
CA LEU A 241 15.33 -17.56 8.85
C LEU A 241 16.28 -17.47 10.06
N GLY A 242 15.92 -18.06 11.20
CA GLY A 242 16.80 -17.98 12.37
C GLY A 242 16.21 -18.49 13.69
N SER A 243 16.70 -17.91 14.78
CA SER A 243 16.35 -18.27 16.15
C SER A 243 15.26 -17.39 16.77
N ALA A 244 14.81 -16.35 16.06
CA ALA A 244 13.75 -15.44 16.49
C ALA A 244 12.79 -15.18 15.32
N PRO A 245 11.50 -14.85 15.60
CA PRO A 245 10.53 -14.59 14.55
C PRO A 245 10.86 -13.30 13.79
N GLY A 246 10.81 -13.36 12.46
CA GLY A 246 11.05 -12.22 11.57
C GLY A 246 9.88 -11.94 10.62
N LEU A 247 10.13 -11.08 9.62
CA LEU A 247 9.12 -10.73 8.61
C LEU A 247 8.63 -11.94 7.80
N ALA A 248 9.52 -12.90 7.53
CA ALA A 248 9.16 -14.15 6.86
C ALA A 248 8.15 -14.95 7.69
N ASP A 249 8.38 -15.07 9.00
CA ASP A 249 7.43 -15.75 9.90
C ASP A 249 6.08 -15.04 9.94
N ILE A 250 6.08 -13.71 10.02
CA ILE A 250 4.87 -12.87 10.00
C ILE A 250 4.05 -13.09 8.73
N ALA A 251 4.70 -13.05 7.56
CA ALA A 251 4.04 -13.24 6.26
C ALA A 251 3.41 -14.63 6.13
N LEU A 252 4.18 -15.68 6.45
CA LEU A 252 3.73 -17.06 6.34
C LEU A 252 2.64 -17.39 7.36
N TRP A 253 2.75 -16.88 8.59
CA TRP A 253 1.72 -17.05 9.61
C TRP A 253 0.40 -16.40 9.18
N SER A 254 0.44 -15.15 8.70
CA SER A 254 -0.75 -14.46 8.20
C SER A 254 -1.40 -15.21 7.03
N ALA A 255 -0.59 -15.65 6.05
CA ALA A 255 -1.07 -16.40 4.90
C ALA A 255 -1.73 -17.73 5.29
N LEU A 256 -1.17 -18.46 6.27
CA LEU A 256 -1.75 -19.73 6.75
C LEU A 256 -3.06 -19.56 7.52
N LEU A 257 -3.26 -18.41 8.16
CA LEU A 257 -4.53 -18.06 8.79
C LEU A 257 -5.58 -17.69 7.75
N GLN A 258 -5.25 -16.85 6.76
CA GLN A 258 -6.17 -16.48 5.68
C GLN A 258 -6.62 -17.68 4.84
N THR A 259 -5.69 -18.59 4.53
CA THR A 259 -5.96 -19.76 3.68
C THR A 259 -6.52 -20.96 4.44
N ASN A 260 -6.69 -20.86 5.77
CA ASN A 260 -7.16 -21.95 6.63
C ASN A 260 -6.32 -23.25 6.55
N LEU A 261 -5.05 -23.17 6.13
CA LEU A 261 -4.17 -24.33 5.95
C LEU A 261 -3.50 -24.81 7.26
N SER A 262 -3.73 -24.10 8.37
CA SER A 262 -3.09 -24.37 9.67
C SER A 262 -3.41 -25.77 10.24
N SER A 263 -4.62 -26.29 10.02
CA SER A 263 -5.07 -27.60 10.54
C SER A 263 -4.39 -28.78 9.83
N GLY A 264 -4.25 -28.68 8.51
CA GLY A 264 -3.61 -29.66 7.64
C GLY A 264 -2.09 -29.57 7.57
N ALA A 265 -1.48 -28.62 8.29
CA ALA A 265 -0.06 -28.34 8.17
C ALA A 265 0.84 -29.53 8.58
N PRO A 266 2.04 -29.68 7.98
CA PRO A 266 3.05 -30.66 8.38
C PRO A 266 3.55 -30.48 9.83
N SER A 267 4.29 -31.47 10.36
CA SER A 267 4.68 -31.54 11.78
C SER A 267 5.51 -30.35 12.26
N ASN A 268 6.56 -29.94 11.52
CA ASN A 268 7.42 -28.83 11.94
C ASN A 268 6.65 -27.50 11.84
N VAL A 269 5.80 -27.35 10.82
CA VAL A 269 4.93 -26.17 10.66
C VAL A 269 3.94 -26.09 11.83
N LYS A 270 3.33 -27.20 12.25
CA LYS A 270 2.45 -27.25 13.43
C LYS A 270 3.18 -26.87 14.71
N LYS A 271 4.42 -27.36 14.90
CA LYS A 271 5.26 -27.01 16.05
C LYS A 271 5.57 -25.51 16.05
N TRP A 272 5.94 -24.96 14.91
CA TRP A 272 6.23 -23.54 14.73
C TRP A 272 4.99 -22.66 14.96
N LEU A 273 3.82 -23.01 14.42
CA LEU A 273 2.57 -22.29 14.68
C LEU A 273 2.21 -22.26 16.17
N LYS A 274 2.46 -23.37 16.90
CA LYS A 274 2.28 -23.40 18.36
C LYS A 274 3.27 -22.48 19.08
N ALA A 275 4.53 -22.44 18.65
CA ALA A 275 5.53 -21.53 19.21
C ALA A 275 5.16 -20.06 18.96
N LEU A 276 4.67 -19.73 17.75
CA LEU A 276 4.15 -18.39 17.45
C LEU A 276 2.95 -18.04 18.31
N ALA A 277 2.00 -18.97 18.51
CA ALA A 277 0.82 -18.72 19.33
C ALA A 277 1.15 -18.42 20.81
N THR A 278 2.31 -18.87 21.30
CA THR A 278 2.80 -18.54 22.65
C THR A 278 3.60 -17.24 22.71
N ASP A 279 3.99 -16.68 21.57
CA ASP A 279 4.77 -15.45 21.50
C ASP A 279 3.83 -14.23 21.58
N PRO A 280 4.02 -13.31 22.56
CA PRO A 280 3.22 -12.09 22.68
C PRO A 280 3.25 -11.21 21.43
N LEU A 281 4.20 -11.40 20.52
CA LEU A 281 4.23 -10.73 19.23
C LEU A 281 3.03 -11.12 18.35
N PHE A 282 2.59 -12.38 18.37
CA PHE A 282 1.56 -12.94 17.48
C PHE A 282 0.19 -13.10 18.15
N GLU A 283 0.07 -12.80 19.43
CA GLU A 283 -1.20 -12.86 20.17
C GLU A 283 -2.27 -11.99 19.49
N LEU A 284 -3.43 -12.55 19.13
CA LEU A 284 -4.49 -11.73 18.54
C LEU A 284 -5.19 -10.89 19.64
N PRO A 285 -5.65 -9.66 19.33
CA PRO A 285 -6.43 -8.87 20.27
C PRO A 285 -7.68 -9.61 20.74
N THR A 286 -7.81 -9.78 22.06
CA THR A 286 -9.00 -10.33 22.70
C THR A 286 -9.98 -9.20 23.00
N CYS A 287 -11.28 -9.44 22.81
CA CYS A 287 -12.31 -8.54 23.30
C CYS A 287 -12.46 -8.78 24.80
N ASP A 288 -11.91 -7.89 25.63
CA ASP A 288 -12.19 -7.95 27.06
C ASP A 288 -13.59 -7.36 27.31
N ALA A 289 -14.60 -8.24 27.27
CA ALA A 289 -16.00 -7.89 27.55
C ALA A 289 -16.22 -7.38 28.99
N SER A 290 -15.19 -7.45 29.85
CA SER A 290 -15.23 -7.08 31.27
C SER A 290 -15.18 -5.57 31.54
N ARG A 291 -14.88 -4.74 30.52
CA ARG A 291 -14.74 -3.28 30.66
C ARG A 291 -15.87 -2.45 30.05
N VAL A 292 -16.96 -3.09 29.60
CA VAL A 292 -18.13 -2.42 29.00
C VAL A 292 -19.18 -2.01 30.07
N VAL A 293 -18.90 -2.19 31.35
CA VAL A 293 -19.77 -1.69 32.42
C VAL A 293 -19.06 -0.56 33.15
N LEU A 294 -19.76 0.58 33.23
CA LEU A 294 -19.42 1.87 33.86
C LEU A 294 -18.86 2.92 32.89
N GLU A 295 -19.73 3.53 32.08
CA GLU A 295 -20.26 4.89 32.30
C GLU A 295 -21.50 5.15 31.43
#